data_AF-A0A4Z1SXR1-F1
#
_entry.id   AF-A0A4Z1SXR1-F1
#
_cell.length_a   1.000
_cell.length_b   1.000
_cell.length_c   1.000
_cell.angle_alpha   90.00
_cell.angle_beta   90.00
_cell.angle_gamma   90.00
#
_symmetry.space_group_name_H-M   'P 1'
#
loop_
_entity.id
_entity.type
_entity.pdbx_description
1 polymer ?
#
loop_
_entity_poly.entity_id
_entity_poly.type
_entity_poly.pdbx_seq_one_letter_code
_entity_poly.pdbx_strand_id
1 'polypeptide(L)'
;MAEQLKELANQQFKEGSYYEAVRLYTEALALLPEPKPEYLTNRAAAHFQLGDFVAAKQDAERAISLDSTSVKGYWRLAECERVMNHYQDSITFYKQALEHKPGNRKIVSAIRDVQNLIQLSRPKTGLDSMSLLRALHSVQPTFTTTSRSTPSLGFPGYPFMSPFGSAGNAPEEVDETERKSTPTLPDITPDAIPLYKTTAEASTIYTPAWLQSCYDYIIRDEKTFHSDIMKDLISRAAVLLNSESTCLEVTVEKDERLAIVGDIHGSLRDMRALQSKLFSQMADESKRLKIIFLGDYVDRGAAGHNIITFLLCFKLCYPDRVFLIRGNHETISMNNFFGYQSQVENLYGTKSGMFGIMSNLFAELPLSCLVNGEIFCTHGGAPVAADVHPLEISKRFPTRQVEMNEDLVSELLWSDPSQEEINEVPCGAPLHCRPSHRGVGFLYDHVAFKTWAKKHNIRKMFRAHEAIQPIGVRRDFGENASSDHDHYTVFSSSQYMGMPNVGSFVLFTPGLKEQEAIMLS
;
A
#
# COMPACT_ATOMS: atom_id res chain seq x y z
N MET A 1 8.44 -4.72 -37.66
CA MET A 1 8.95 -5.26 -36.39
C MET A 1 8.78 -4.29 -35.22
N ALA A 2 9.47 -3.13 -35.16
CA ALA A 2 9.34 -2.18 -34.05
C ALA A 2 7.89 -1.71 -33.79
N GLU A 3 7.14 -1.37 -34.85
CA GLU A 3 5.75 -0.93 -34.73
C GLU A 3 4.82 -2.05 -34.21
N GLN A 4 5.05 -3.30 -34.63
CA GLN A 4 4.29 -4.46 -34.13
C GLN A 4 4.55 -4.71 -32.65
N LEU A 5 5.81 -4.58 -32.20
CA LEU A 5 6.15 -4.69 -30.77
C LEU A 5 5.50 -3.56 -29.96
N LYS A 6 5.45 -2.33 -30.49
CA LYS A 6 4.71 -1.22 -29.85
C LYS A 6 3.22 -1.53 -29.73
N GLU A 7 2.60 -2.07 -30.77
CA GLU A 7 1.17 -2.44 -30.75
C GLU A 7 0.89 -3.55 -29.72
N LEU A 8 1.75 -4.55 -29.64
CA LEU A 8 1.69 -5.59 -28.61
C LEU A 8 1.89 -5.00 -27.21
N ALA A 9 2.85 -4.08 -27.04
CA ALA A 9 3.08 -3.39 -25.78
C ALA A 9 1.87 -2.54 -25.37
N ASN A 10 1.22 -1.86 -26.32
CA ASN A 10 -0.02 -1.12 -26.10
C ASN A 10 -1.16 -2.06 -25.65
N GLN A 11 -1.22 -3.28 -26.21
CA GLN A 11 -2.19 -4.28 -25.80
C GLN A 11 -1.91 -4.77 -24.37
N GLN A 12 -0.68 -5.16 -24.07
CA GLN A 12 -0.27 -5.58 -22.72
C GLN A 12 -0.54 -4.47 -21.69
N PHE A 13 -0.28 -3.21 -22.05
CA PHE A 13 -0.60 -2.07 -21.19
C PHE A 13 -2.10 -1.97 -20.89
N LYS A 14 -2.97 -2.16 -21.91
CA LYS A 14 -4.43 -2.13 -21.73
C LYS A 14 -4.94 -3.29 -20.88
N GLU A 15 -4.26 -4.43 -20.91
CA GLU A 15 -4.56 -5.62 -20.12
C GLU A 15 -4.05 -5.50 -18.67
N GLY A 16 -3.32 -4.44 -18.31
CA GLY A 16 -2.72 -4.25 -17.00
C GLY A 16 -1.40 -5.01 -16.80
N SER A 17 -0.91 -5.69 -17.84
CA SER A 17 0.38 -6.38 -17.88
C SER A 17 1.52 -5.39 -18.13
N TYR A 18 1.74 -4.49 -17.17
CA TYR A 18 2.69 -3.39 -17.32
C TYR A 18 4.14 -3.85 -17.39
N TYR A 19 4.48 -4.95 -16.72
CA TYR A 19 5.82 -5.56 -16.80
C TYR A 19 6.15 -5.98 -18.24
N GLU A 20 5.25 -6.74 -18.87
CA GLU A 20 5.41 -7.15 -20.27
C GLU A 20 5.34 -5.96 -21.23
N ALA A 21 4.52 -4.95 -20.94
CA ALA A 21 4.51 -3.72 -21.72
C ALA A 21 5.87 -3.01 -21.72
N VAL A 22 6.53 -2.84 -20.57
CA VAL A 22 7.88 -2.27 -20.47
C VAL A 22 8.89 -3.07 -21.29
N ARG A 23 8.86 -4.41 -21.17
CA ARG A 23 9.76 -5.28 -21.94
C ARG A 23 9.58 -5.08 -23.44
N LEU A 24 8.34 -5.15 -23.93
CA LEU A 24 8.00 -5.00 -25.34
C LEU A 24 8.34 -3.60 -25.88
N TYR A 25 8.07 -2.53 -25.13
CA TYR A 25 8.49 -1.18 -25.54
C TYR A 25 10.01 -1.04 -25.61
N THR A 26 10.73 -1.66 -24.68
CA THR A 26 12.20 -1.63 -24.66
C THR A 26 12.79 -2.35 -25.87
N GLU A 27 12.27 -3.52 -26.21
CA GLU A 27 12.63 -4.23 -27.45
C GLU A 27 12.26 -3.41 -28.70
N ALA A 28 11.09 -2.77 -28.71
CA ALA A 28 10.66 -1.93 -29.81
C ALA A 28 11.57 -0.72 -30.03
N LEU A 29 11.99 -0.05 -28.95
CA LEU A 29 12.93 1.07 -28.97
C LEU A 29 14.32 0.66 -29.47
N ALA A 30 14.81 -0.53 -29.09
CA ALA A 30 16.10 -1.04 -29.52
C ALA A 30 16.17 -1.35 -31.04
N LEU A 31 15.02 -1.56 -31.69
CA LEU A 31 14.93 -1.80 -33.13
C LEU A 31 14.81 -0.52 -33.97
N LEU A 32 14.61 0.64 -33.35
CA LEU A 32 14.51 1.90 -34.06
C LEU A 32 15.91 2.48 -34.34
N PRO A 33 16.12 3.11 -35.51
CA PRO A 33 17.38 3.81 -35.77
C PRO A 33 17.59 4.99 -34.82
N GLU A 34 16.50 5.64 -34.41
CA GLU A 34 16.47 6.72 -33.43
C GLU A 34 15.24 6.56 -32.52
N PRO A 35 15.34 6.90 -31.23
CA PRO A 35 14.22 6.83 -30.30
C PRO A 35 13.08 7.76 -30.76
N LYS A 36 11.83 7.31 -30.60
CA LYS A 36 10.64 8.11 -30.93
C LYS A 36 9.92 8.58 -29.65
N PRO A 37 9.49 9.86 -29.56
CA PRO A 37 8.77 10.38 -28.40
C PRO A 37 7.56 9.53 -27.98
N GLU A 38 6.76 9.05 -28.93
CA GLU A 38 5.57 8.23 -28.64
C GLU A 38 5.92 6.96 -27.84
N TYR A 39 6.97 6.25 -28.24
CA TYR A 39 7.40 5.00 -27.61
C TYR A 39 7.90 5.26 -26.18
N LEU A 40 8.70 6.32 -26.00
CA LEU A 40 9.18 6.75 -24.69
C LEU A 40 8.03 7.18 -23.78
N THR A 41 7.06 7.98 -24.26
CA THR A 41 5.91 8.38 -23.42
C THR A 41 4.99 7.22 -23.04
N ASN A 42 4.91 6.19 -23.87
CA ASN A 42 4.14 4.99 -23.58
C ASN A 42 4.90 4.07 -22.59
N ARG A 43 6.22 3.91 -22.76
CA ARG A 43 7.05 3.16 -21.80
C ARG A 43 7.15 3.87 -20.45
N ALA A 44 7.25 5.20 -20.44
CA ALA A 44 7.13 6.02 -19.24
C ALA A 44 5.82 5.74 -18.50
N ALA A 45 4.70 5.61 -19.22
CA ALA A 45 3.43 5.26 -18.62
C ALA A 45 3.48 3.88 -17.95
N ALA A 46 4.14 2.90 -18.57
CA ALA A 46 4.28 1.55 -18.04
C ALA A 46 5.21 1.51 -16.81
N HIS A 47 6.37 2.17 -16.86
CA HIS A 47 7.24 2.35 -15.68
C HIS A 47 6.51 3.02 -14.52
N PHE A 48 5.74 4.06 -14.80
CA PHE A 48 4.95 4.77 -13.80
C PHE A 48 3.92 3.85 -13.12
N GLN A 49 3.28 2.96 -13.88
CA GLN A 49 2.39 1.95 -13.32
C GLN A 49 3.12 0.89 -12.50
N LEU A 50 4.41 0.62 -12.75
CA LEU A 50 5.21 -0.29 -11.94
C LEU A 50 5.78 0.38 -10.68
N GLY A 51 5.65 1.70 -10.50
CA GLY A 51 6.25 2.45 -9.40
C GLY A 51 7.70 2.87 -9.65
N ASP A 52 8.23 2.64 -10.86
CA ASP A 52 9.56 3.08 -11.27
C ASP A 52 9.49 4.52 -11.80
N PHE A 53 9.33 5.45 -10.86
CA PHE A 53 9.08 6.86 -11.16
C PHE A 53 10.30 7.55 -11.77
N VAL A 54 11.52 7.10 -11.44
CA VAL A 54 12.75 7.63 -12.03
C VAL A 54 12.88 7.23 -13.49
N ALA A 55 12.67 5.95 -13.86
CA ALA A 55 12.70 5.57 -15.27
C ALA A 55 11.56 6.22 -16.07
N ALA A 56 10.37 6.34 -15.46
CA ALA A 56 9.24 7.04 -16.07
C ALA A 56 9.57 8.52 -16.34
N LYS A 57 10.19 9.20 -15.38
CA LYS A 57 10.67 10.58 -15.51
C LYS A 57 11.71 10.72 -16.61
N GLN A 58 12.73 9.85 -16.64
CA GLN A 58 13.78 9.87 -17.65
C GLN A 58 13.23 9.68 -19.08
N ASP A 59 12.30 8.73 -19.27
CA ASP A 59 11.66 8.53 -20.56
C ASP A 59 10.80 9.74 -20.96
N ALA A 60 10.10 10.37 -20.00
CA ALA A 60 9.31 11.57 -20.25
C ALA A 60 10.19 12.77 -20.65
N GLU A 61 11.29 13.02 -19.93
CA GLU A 61 12.27 14.07 -20.23
C GLU A 61 12.92 13.85 -21.60
N ARG A 62 13.32 12.60 -21.89
CA ARG A 62 13.87 12.24 -23.20
C ARG A 62 12.84 12.46 -24.30
N ALA A 63 11.57 12.11 -24.08
CA ALA A 63 10.51 12.39 -25.05
C ALA A 63 10.31 13.89 -25.31
N ILE A 64 10.37 14.73 -24.26
CA ILE A 64 10.29 16.20 -24.39
C ILE A 64 11.51 16.76 -25.12
N SER A 65 12.71 16.22 -24.87
CA SER A 65 13.93 16.66 -25.57
C SER A 65 13.87 16.39 -27.08
N LEU A 66 13.18 15.32 -27.47
CA LEU A 66 12.97 14.93 -28.87
C LEU A 66 11.76 15.66 -29.51
N ASP A 67 10.74 15.98 -28.70
CA ASP A 67 9.57 16.76 -29.10
C ASP A 67 9.16 17.71 -27.95
N SER A 68 9.64 18.95 -28.04
CA SER A 68 9.36 19.99 -27.05
C SER A 68 7.89 20.38 -26.94
N THR A 69 7.03 19.94 -27.87
CA THR A 69 5.57 20.18 -27.87
C THR A 69 4.76 19.01 -27.31
N SER A 70 5.44 17.97 -26.82
CA SER A 70 4.81 16.74 -26.34
C SER A 70 4.02 16.96 -25.05
N VAL A 71 2.72 17.24 -25.20
CA VAL A 71 1.75 17.34 -24.10
C VAL A 71 1.75 16.06 -23.24
N LYS A 72 1.93 14.89 -23.89
CA LYS A 72 2.03 13.60 -23.19
C LYS A 72 3.31 13.51 -22.35
N GLY A 73 4.44 13.99 -22.87
CA GLY A 73 5.71 14.04 -22.13
C GLY A 73 5.59 14.86 -20.86
N TYR A 74 5.14 16.12 -20.97
CA TYR A 74 4.94 16.99 -19.81
C TYR A 74 3.92 16.43 -18.81
N TRP A 75 2.84 15.80 -19.30
CA TRP A 75 1.88 15.11 -18.43
C TRP A 75 2.54 13.98 -17.63
N ARG A 76 3.35 13.13 -18.28
CA ARG A 76 4.05 12.02 -17.58
C ARG A 76 5.02 12.55 -16.53
N LEU A 77 5.76 13.59 -16.86
CA LEU A 77 6.69 14.25 -15.95
C LEU A 77 5.96 14.85 -14.73
N ALA A 78 4.86 15.56 -14.96
CA ALA A 78 4.02 16.14 -13.91
C ALA A 78 3.45 15.09 -12.95
N GLU A 79 3.01 13.94 -13.46
CA GLU A 79 2.50 12.83 -12.64
C GLU A 79 3.60 12.19 -11.79
N CYS A 80 4.82 12.06 -12.32
CA CYS A 80 5.97 11.57 -11.55
C CYS A 80 6.24 12.50 -10.37
N GLU A 81 6.37 13.81 -10.61
CA GLU A 81 6.59 14.79 -9.54
C GLU A 81 5.44 14.81 -8.53
N ARG A 82 4.20 14.63 -8.99
CA ARG A 82 3.03 14.58 -8.10
C ARG A 82 3.13 13.43 -7.11
N VAL A 83 3.46 12.23 -7.58
CA VAL A 83 3.57 11.03 -6.75
C VAL A 83 4.78 11.10 -5.82
N MET A 84 5.87 11.73 -6.25
CA MET A 84 7.04 12.01 -5.43
C MET A 84 6.84 13.18 -4.44
N ASN A 85 5.62 13.70 -4.30
CA ASN A 85 5.25 14.85 -3.46
C ASN A 85 5.95 16.19 -3.82
N HIS A 86 6.57 16.30 -4.99
CA HIS A 86 7.08 17.55 -5.54
C HIS A 86 5.95 18.35 -6.21
N TYR A 87 4.95 18.72 -5.41
CA TYR A 87 3.69 19.28 -5.91
C TYR A 87 3.87 20.58 -6.72
N GLN A 88 4.84 21.41 -6.37
CA GLN A 88 5.09 22.66 -7.07
C GLN A 88 5.65 22.42 -8.47
N ASP A 89 6.57 21.47 -8.61
CA ASP A 89 7.15 21.07 -9.89
C ASP A 89 6.10 20.38 -10.77
N SER A 90 5.29 19.51 -10.17
CA SER A 90 4.12 18.91 -10.83
C SER A 90 3.20 19.96 -11.47
N ILE A 91 2.81 21.00 -10.73
CA ILE A 91 1.99 22.11 -11.25
C ILE A 91 2.70 22.84 -12.40
N THR A 92 4.02 23.06 -12.30
CA THR A 92 4.81 23.71 -13.35
C THR A 92 4.76 22.89 -14.64
N PHE A 93 5.00 21.59 -14.59
CA PHE A 93 4.96 20.72 -15.77
C PHE A 93 3.54 20.60 -16.36
N TYR A 94 2.48 20.56 -15.54
CA TYR A 94 1.12 20.64 -16.07
C TYR A 94 0.83 21.96 -16.79
N LYS A 95 1.34 23.09 -16.29
CA LYS A 95 1.19 24.39 -16.96
C LYS A 95 1.90 24.40 -18.31
N GLN A 96 3.10 23.86 -18.40
CA GLN A 96 3.81 23.69 -19.68
C GLN A 96 3.01 22.80 -20.64
N ALA A 97 2.40 21.71 -20.16
CA ALA A 97 1.51 20.89 -20.97
C ALA A 97 0.27 21.68 -21.49
N LEU A 98 -0.25 22.64 -20.71
CA LEU A 98 -1.34 23.53 -21.10
C LEU A 98 -0.93 24.61 -22.10
N GLU A 99 0.32 25.07 -22.08
CA GLU A 99 0.83 26.02 -23.09
C GLU A 99 0.73 25.43 -24.50
N HIS A 100 1.01 24.13 -24.63
CA HIS A 100 0.89 23.40 -25.90
C HIS A 100 -0.52 22.91 -26.22
N LYS A 101 -1.40 22.76 -25.21
CA LYS A 101 -2.81 22.41 -25.40
C LYS A 101 -3.74 23.20 -24.47
N PRO A 102 -4.00 24.48 -24.80
CA PRO A 102 -4.85 25.34 -23.97
C PRO A 102 -6.26 24.77 -23.80
N GLY A 103 -6.83 24.90 -22.60
CA GLY A 103 -8.20 24.46 -22.32
C GLY A 103 -8.38 22.95 -22.12
N ASN A 104 -7.29 22.17 -22.03
CA ASN A 104 -7.39 20.75 -21.70
C ASN A 104 -7.94 20.53 -20.28
N ARG A 105 -9.24 20.21 -20.19
CA ARG A 105 -9.95 20.02 -18.92
C ARG A 105 -9.30 18.99 -17.99
N LYS A 106 -8.69 17.93 -18.54
CA LYS A 106 -8.00 16.91 -17.73
C LYS A 106 -6.81 17.51 -16.97
N ILE A 107 -6.01 18.35 -17.64
CA ILE A 107 -4.85 19.00 -17.03
C ILE A 107 -5.27 20.05 -16.01
N VAL A 108 -6.32 20.81 -16.31
CA VAL A 108 -6.89 21.77 -15.36
C VAL A 108 -7.41 21.07 -14.10
N SER A 109 -8.06 19.91 -14.23
CA SER A 109 -8.48 19.10 -13.09
C SER A 109 -7.28 18.61 -12.29
N ALA A 110 -6.27 18.04 -12.96
CA ALA A 110 -5.08 17.53 -12.29
C ALA A 110 -4.36 18.63 -11.48
N ILE A 111 -4.22 19.84 -12.02
CA ILE A 111 -3.66 20.99 -11.27
C ILE A 111 -4.48 21.27 -10.01
N ARG A 112 -5.82 21.26 -10.10
CA ARG A 112 -6.70 21.47 -8.94
C ARG A 112 -6.54 20.36 -7.92
N ASP A 113 -6.42 19.11 -8.36
CA ASP A 113 -6.25 17.96 -7.49
C ASP A 113 -4.93 18.06 -6.72
N VAL A 114 -3.83 18.47 -7.38
CA VAL A 114 -2.55 18.74 -6.72
C VAL A 114 -2.65 19.92 -5.74
N GLN A 115 -3.38 20.98 -6.08
CA GLN A 115 -3.62 22.09 -5.16
C GLN A 115 -4.41 21.65 -3.92
N ASN A 116 -5.37 20.74 -4.06
CA ASN A 116 -6.10 20.16 -2.94
C ASN A 116 -5.18 19.28 -2.07
N LEU A 117 -4.29 18.49 -2.69
CA LEU A 117 -3.27 17.73 -1.95
C LEU A 117 -2.37 18.66 -1.13
N ILE A 118 -1.91 19.77 -1.69
CA ILE A 118 -1.14 20.78 -0.96
C ILE A 118 -1.94 21.30 0.25
N GLN A 119 -3.24 21.57 0.10
CA GLN A 119 -4.07 22.02 1.22
C GLN A 119 -4.27 20.95 2.29
N LEU A 120 -4.46 19.69 1.89
CA LEU A 120 -4.61 18.55 2.80
C LEU A 120 -3.32 18.23 3.54
N SER A 121 -2.16 18.43 2.90
CA SER A 121 -0.83 18.24 3.49
C SER A 121 -0.41 19.36 4.45
N ARG A 122 -1.15 20.46 4.54
CA ARG A 122 -0.84 21.49 5.55
C ARG A 122 -1.31 21.01 6.91
N PRO A 123 -0.47 21.05 7.96
CA PRO A 123 -0.91 20.73 9.31
C PRO A 123 -2.10 21.63 9.66
N LYS A 124 -3.26 21.02 9.90
CA LYS A 124 -4.42 21.73 10.42
C LYS A 124 -4.09 22.13 11.84
N THR A 125 -3.52 23.31 12.02
CA THR A 125 -3.55 23.99 13.31
C THR A 125 -5.00 24.02 13.80
N GLY A 126 -5.34 23.21 14.81
CA GLY A 126 -6.52 23.42 15.64
C GLY A 126 -7.69 22.42 15.57
N LEU A 127 -7.53 21.19 15.06
CA LEU A 127 -8.54 20.14 15.29
C LEU A 127 -7.93 19.01 16.12
N ASP A 128 -8.05 19.17 17.44
CA ASP A 128 -7.67 18.17 18.46
C ASP A 128 -8.52 16.89 18.28
N SER A 129 -7.89 15.72 18.38
CA SER A 129 -8.54 14.40 18.26
C SER A 129 -9.72 14.23 19.24
N MET A 130 -9.68 14.94 20.38
CA MET A 130 -10.77 15.01 21.35
C MET A 130 -12.02 15.77 20.85
N SER A 131 -11.90 16.55 19.77
CA SER A 131 -13.01 17.29 19.17
C SER A 131 -13.89 16.37 18.32
N LEU A 132 -13.27 15.42 17.61
CA LEU A 132 -13.97 14.40 16.83
C LEU A 132 -14.70 13.42 17.77
N LEU A 133 -14.04 13.04 18.87
CA LEU A 133 -14.61 12.19 19.91
C LEU A 133 -15.82 12.86 20.61
N ARG A 134 -15.73 14.17 20.90
CA ARG A 134 -16.85 14.96 21.44
C ARG A 134 -18.01 15.11 20.46
N ALA A 135 -17.73 15.26 19.17
CA ALA A 135 -18.77 15.32 18.14
C ALA A 135 -19.52 13.98 18.02
N LEU A 136 -18.80 12.85 18.05
CA LEU A 136 -19.39 11.50 18.01
C LEU A 136 -20.23 11.19 19.26
N HIS A 137 -19.82 11.66 20.45
CA HIS A 137 -20.60 11.46 21.68
C HIS A 137 -21.79 12.43 21.84
N SER A 138 -21.89 13.47 21.00
CA SER A 138 -22.97 14.47 21.07
C SER A 138 -24.22 14.12 20.25
N VAL A 139 -24.17 13.04 19.46
CA VAL A 139 -25.31 12.59 18.66
C VAL A 139 -26.12 11.56 19.46
N GLN A 140 -27.19 12.01 20.11
CA GLN A 140 -28.24 11.12 20.60
C GLN A 140 -29.07 10.59 19.40
N PRO A 141 -29.42 9.30 19.34
CA PRO A 141 -30.16 8.74 18.21
C PRO A 141 -31.63 9.17 18.29
N THR A 142 -32.04 10.10 17.43
CA THR A 142 -33.47 10.36 17.19
C THR A 142 -33.86 9.84 15.82
N PHE A 143 -34.59 8.71 15.80
CA PHE A 143 -35.32 8.26 14.62
C PHE A 143 -36.57 9.14 14.42
N THR A 144 -36.66 9.85 13.31
CA THR A 144 -37.94 10.37 12.80
C THR A 144 -38.03 10.20 11.30
N THR A 145 -38.95 9.34 10.89
CA THR A 145 -39.46 9.17 9.52
C THR A 145 -40.23 10.41 9.06
N THR A 146 -39.96 10.94 7.86
CA THR A 146 -41.02 11.53 7.03
C THR A 146 -40.65 11.50 5.54
N SER A 147 -41.63 11.15 4.74
CA SER A 147 -41.63 11.13 3.28
C SER A 147 -41.83 12.54 2.69
N ARG A 148 -41.28 12.78 1.49
CA ARG A 148 -41.88 13.66 0.47
C ARG A 148 -41.26 13.47 -0.92
N SER A 149 -42.16 13.28 -1.88
CA SER A 149 -42.06 13.36 -3.36
C SER A 149 -41.66 14.78 -3.84
N THR A 150 -41.17 15.14 -5.03
CA THR A 150 -41.30 14.83 -6.49
C THR A 150 -40.24 15.73 -7.23
N PRO A 151 -40.18 15.95 -8.58
CA PRO A 151 -40.22 15.09 -9.78
C PRO A 151 -39.12 15.38 -10.87
N SER A 152 -38.95 14.41 -11.79
CA SER A 152 -38.66 14.45 -13.25
C SER A 152 -37.61 15.38 -13.89
N LEU A 153 -36.74 14.80 -14.74
CA LEU A 153 -36.72 15.01 -16.22
C LEU A 153 -35.64 14.11 -16.89
N GLY A 154 -35.99 13.47 -18.00
CA GLY A 154 -35.14 12.51 -18.72
C GLY A 154 -34.87 12.85 -20.19
N PHE A 155 -33.96 12.04 -20.76
CA PHE A 155 -33.55 11.80 -22.16
C PHE A 155 -32.43 12.69 -22.79
N PRO A 156 -31.65 12.21 -23.80
CA PRO A 156 -31.20 10.84 -24.15
C PRO A 156 -29.70 10.69 -24.62
N GLY A 157 -29.17 9.46 -24.46
CA GLY A 157 -28.15 8.66 -25.20
C GLY A 157 -27.06 9.21 -26.16
N TYR A 158 -25.82 8.64 -26.05
CA TYR A 158 -24.91 8.04 -27.09
C TYR A 158 -23.40 8.03 -26.65
N PRO A 159 -22.48 7.24 -27.28
CA PRO A 159 -21.95 5.96 -26.79
C PRO A 159 -20.45 5.95 -26.37
N PHE A 160 -20.01 4.79 -25.88
CA PHE A 160 -18.64 4.36 -25.55
C PHE A 160 -17.52 4.72 -26.57
N MET A 161 -16.33 5.12 -26.07
CA MET A 161 -15.04 4.43 -26.33
C MET A 161 -13.84 5.07 -25.59
N SER A 162 -13.08 4.20 -24.90
CA SER A 162 -11.76 4.36 -24.24
C SER A 162 -10.62 4.42 -25.29
N PRO A 163 -9.35 4.84 -25.03
CA PRO A 163 -8.63 4.68 -23.76
C PRO A 163 -7.66 5.80 -23.33
N PHE A 164 -7.20 5.69 -22.08
CA PHE A 164 -6.37 6.64 -21.30
C PHE A 164 -7.16 7.76 -20.59
N GLY A 165 -7.94 7.34 -19.60
CA GLY A 165 -8.44 8.18 -18.53
C GLY A 165 -9.74 7.66 -17.92
N SER A 166 -9.72 7.46 -16.62
CA SER A 166 -10.76 7.94 -15.71
C SER A 166 -10.00 8.36 -14.44
N ALA A 167 -9.86 9.62 -14.01
CA ALA A 167 -10.86 10.68 -14.03
C ALA A 167 -12.24 10.05 -13.88
N GLY A 168 -12.47 9.43 -12.72
CA GLY A 168 -13.81 9.07 -12.32
C GLY A 168 -14.70 10.29 -12.55
N ASN A 169 -15.83 10.08 -13.22
CA ASN A 169 -16.99 10.89 -12.90
C ASN A 169 -17.09 10.91 -11.37
N ALA A 170 -17.50 12.04 -10.79
CA ALA A 170 -17.91 12.04 -9.39
C ALA A 170 -18.80 10.80 -9.19
N PRO A 171 -18.42 9.86 -8.30
CA PRO A 171 -19.16 8.63 -8.08
C PRO A 171 -20.64 9.01 -7.93
N GLU A 172 -21.51 8.41 -8.75
CA GLU A 172 -22.94 8.53 -8.53
C GLU A 172 -23.22 8.10 -7.09
N GLU A 173 -24.14 8.79 -6.40
CA GLU A 173 -24.51 8.42 -5.05
C GLU A 173 -24.96 6.97 -5.05
N VAL A 174 -24.18 6.10 -4.40
CA VAL A 174 -24.56 4.72 -4.18
C VAL A 174 -25.66 4.73 -3.14
N ASP A 175 -26.81 4.14 -3.45
CA ASP A 175 -27.88 3.96 -2.49
C ASP A 175 -27.44 2.94 -1.41
N GLU A 176 -27.07 3.46 -0.23
CA GLU A 176 -26.61 2.65 0.89
C GLU A 176 -27.73 1.73 1.45
N THR A 177 -29.01 2.01 1.14
CA THR A 177 -30.16 1.36 1.79
C THR A 177 -30.45 -0.07 1.28
N GLU A 178 -29.81 -0.53 0.20
CA GLU A 178 -30.11 -1.81 -0.46
C GLU A 178 -29.26 -3.02 -0.02
N ARG A 179 -28.30 -2.88 0.91
CA ARG A 179 -27.43 -4.00 1.32
C ARG A 179 -28.11 -4.94 2.32
N LYS A 180 -28.57 -6.11 1.84
CA LYS A 180 -29.15 -7.20 2.67
C LYS A 180 -28.09 -8.01 3.44
N SER A 181 -28.47 -8.47 4.64
CA SER A 181 -27.81 -9.41 5.58
C SER A 181 -26.28 -9.31 5.63
N THR A 182 -25.77 -8.32 6.36
CA THR A 182 -24.35 -8.24 6.76
C THR A 182 -24.19 -8.87 8.15
N PRO A 183 -23.11 -9.60 8.45
CA PRO A 183 -22.81 -10.00 9.83
C PRO A 183 -22.75 -8.75 10.72
N THR A 184 -23.55 -8.72 11.78
CA THR A 184 -23.49 -7.64 12.78
C THR A 184 -22.24 -7.83 13.63
N LEU A 185 -21.49 -6.76 13.87
CA LEU A 185 -20.47 -6.77 14.91
C LEU A 185 -21.14 -6.92 16.28
N PRO A 186 -20.55 -7.66 17.22
CA PRO A 186 -21.07 -7.74 18.57
C PRO A 186 -21.09 -6.35 19.24
N ASP A 187 -22.18 -6.04 19.95
CA ASP A 187 -22.34 -4.80 20.72
C ASP A 187 -21.40 -4.78 21.94
N ILE A 188 -20.18 -4.29 21.75
CA ILE A 188 -19.30 -3.92 22.87
C ILE A 188 -19.39 -2.42 23.05
N THR A 189 -19.79 -1.96 24.23
CA THR A 189 -19.78 -0.54 24.57
C THR A 189 -18.32 -0.05 24.76
N PRO A 190 -17.98 1.17 24.33
CA PRO A 190 -16.61 1.72 24.45
C PRO A 190 -16.05 1.71 25.88
N ASP A 191 -16.94 1.80 26.88
CA ASP A 191 -16.58 1.82 28.30
C ASP A 191 -16.34 0.42 28.90
N ALA A 192 -16.65 -0.66 28.18
CA ALA A 192 -16.68 -2.00 28.77
C ALA A 192 -15.30 -2.59 29.05
N ILE A 193 -14.31 -2.44 28.17
CA ILE A 193 -12.96 -3.00 28.38
C ILE A 193 -11.96 -2.17 27.53
N PRO A 194 -10.85 -1.64 28.08
CA PRO A 194 -9.77 -1.11 27.25
C PRO A 194 -9.34 -2.25 26.32
N LEU A 195 -9.33 -2.03 24.99
CA LEU A 195 -9.24 -3.12 24.02
C LEU A 195 -8.30 -4.25 24.44
N TYR A 196 -8.82 -5.46 24.29
CA TYR A 196 -8.39 -6.70 24.91
C TYR A 196 -6.93 -6.70 25.34
N LYS A 197 -6.72 -6.76 26.66
CA LYS A 197 -5.37 -6.91 27.21
C LYS A 197 -4.82 -8.31 27.01
N THR A 198 -5.70 -9.26 26.69
CA THR A 198 -5.35 -10.66 26.48
C THR A 198 -6.17 -11.30 25.36
N THR A 199 -5.59 -12.29 24.69
CA THR A 199 -6.27 -13.19 23.76
C THR A 199 -7.54 -13.82 24.36
N ALA A 200 -7.56 -14.10 25.67
CA ALA A 200 -8.72 -14.68 26.34
C ALA A 200 -9.93 -13.72 26.30
N GLU A 201 -9.73 -12.43 26.59
CA GLU A 201 -10.81 -11.43 26.51
C GLU A 201 -11.30 -11.26 25.07
N ALA A 202 -10.39 -11.21 24.08
CA ALA A 202 -10.74 -11.13 22.66
C ALA A 202 -11.61 -12.30 22.21
N SER A 203 -11.27 -13.52 22.63
CA SER A 203 -11.97 -14.75 22.25
C SER A 203 -13.43 -14.82 22.71
N THR A 204 -13.81 -14.05 23.74
CA THR A 204 -15.20 -14.00 24.22
C THR A 204 -16.12 -13.22 23.30
N ILE A 205 -15.57 -12.35 22.46
CA ILE A 205 -16.34 -11.46 21.60
C ILE A 205 -16.04 -11.74 20.13
N TYR A 206 -14.77 -11.78 19.76
CA TYR A 206 -14.30 -12.12 18.42
C TYR A 206 -13.86 -13.58 18.38
N THR A 207 -14.84 -14.45 18.16
CA THR A 207 -14.60 -15.91 18.11
C THR A 207 -14.03 -16.36 16.77
N PRO A 208 -13.34 -17.51 16.70
CA PRO A 208 -12.93 -18.12 15.44
C PRO A 208 -14.09 -18.37 14.47
N ALA A 209 -15.28 -18.71 15.00
CA ALA A 209 -16.48 -18.91 14.19
C ALA A 209 -16.99 -17.59 13.57
N TRP A 210 -16.92 -16.48 14.32
CA TRP A 210 -17.24 -15.15 13.81
C TRP A 210 -16.25 -14.73 12.72
N LEU A 211 -14.95 -14.94 12.93
CA LEU A 211 -13.93 -14.65 11.92
C LEU A 211 -14.15 -15.48 10.65
N GLN A 212 -14.46 -16.77 10.79
CA GLN A 212 -14.79 -17.62 9.64
C GLN A 212 -16.03 -17.10 8.89
N SER A 213 -17.05 -16.61 9.60
CA SER A 213 -18.22 -15.97 8.97
C SER A 213 -17.85 -14.69 8.23
N CYS A 214 -16.89 -13.91 8.76
CA CYS A 214 -16.36 -12.74 8.07
C CYS A 214 -15.57 -13.12 6.82
N TYR A 215 -14.72 -14.16 6.88
CA TYR A 215 -14.01 -14.68 5.71
C TYR A 215 -14.99 -15.09 4.60
N ASP A 216 -15.98 -15.88 4.98
CA ASP A 216 -17.03 -16.37 4.11
C ASP A 216 -17.76 -15.21 3.41
N TYR A 217 -18.20 -14.22 4.17
CA TYR A 217 -18.91 -13.06 3.62
C TYR A 217 -18.01 -12.17 2.75
N ILE A 218 -16.83 -11.78 3.25
CA ILE A 218 -15.99 -10.74 2.63
C ILE A 218 -15.14 -11.28 1.49
N ILE A 219 -14.55 -12.46 1.67
CA ILE A 219 -13.49 -13.00 0.80
C ILE A 219 -14.03 -14.11 -0.11
N ARG A 220 -14.84 -15.03 0.41
CA ARG A 220 -15.42 -16.10 -0.41
C ARG A 220 -16.57 -15.57 -1.26
N ASP A 221 -17.51 -14.85 -0.64
CA ASP A 221 -18.73 -14.37 -1.30
C ASP A 221 -18.57 -12.94 -1.86
N GLU A 222 -17.38 -12.36 -1.71
CA GLU A 222 -16.95 -11.05 -2.25
C GLU A 222 -17.90 -9.90 -1.86
N LYS A 223 -18.49 -9.98 -0.66
CA LYS A 223 -19.39 -8.96 -0.13
C LYS A 223 -18.64 -7.91 0.66
N THR A 224 -19.30 -6.77 0.89
CA THR A 224 -18.76 -5.64 1.63
C THR A 224 -19.74 -5.22 2.71
N PHE A 225 -19.24 -4.88 3.88
CA PHE A 225 -20.06 -4.43 5.00
C PHE A 225 -20.83 -3.15 4.69
N HIS A 226 -22.02 -3.01 5.28
CA HIS A 226 -22.74 -1.74 5.30
C HIS A 226 -21.90 -0.63 5.94
N SER A 227 -22.13 0.64 5.56
CA SER A 227 -21.31 1.78 5.98
C SER A 227 -21.21 1.90 7.50
N ASP A 228 -22.32 1.74 8.23
CA ASP A 228 -22.35 1.80 9.70
C ASP A 228 -21.51 0.70 10.36
N ILE A 229 -21.63 -0.55 9.88
CA ILE A 229 -20.84 -1.68 10.40
C ILE A 229 -19.36 -1.47 10.10
N MET A 230 -19.03 -0.94 8.93
CA MET A 230 -17.65 -0.65 8.56
C MET A 230 -17.06 0.46 9.43
N LYS A 231 -17.80 1.55 9.69
CA LYS A 231 -17.37 2.63 10.60
C LYS A 231 -17.13 2.11 12.01
N ASP A 232 -18.01 1.24 12.51
CA ASP A 232 -17.84 0.59 13.82
C ASP A 232 -16.60 -0.32 13.84
N LEU A 233 -16.41 -1.16 12.82
CA LEU A 233 -15.19 -2.00 12.67
C LEU A 233 -13.92 -1.16 12.74
N ILE A 234 -13.85 -0.09 11.94
CA ILE A 234 -12.70 0.79 11.84
C ILE A 234 -12.45 1.47 13.18
N SER A 235 -13.50 1.97 13.84
CA SER A 235 -13.38 2.62 15.14
C SER A 235 -12.76 1.67 16.17
N ARG A 236 -13.23 0.41 16.23
CA ARG A 236 -12.68 -0.60 17.14
C ARG A 236 -11.24 -0.95 16.80
N ALA A 237 -10.93 -1.18 15.53
CA ALA A 237 -9.57 -1.48 15.11
C ALA A 237 -8.60 -0.32 15.36
N ALA A 238 -9.03 0.93 15.15
CA ALA A 238 -8.21 2.11 15.39
C ALA A 238 -7.80 2.24 16.86
N VAL A 239 -8.70 1.98 17.81
CA VAL A 239 -8.34 2.04 19.23
C VAL A 239 -7.34 0.93 19.61
N LEU A 240 -7.45 -0.28 19.01
CA LEU A 240 -6.47 -1.36 19.21
C LEU A 240 -5.10 -0.95 18.64
N LEU A 241 -5.07 -0.48 17.40
CA LEU A 241 -3.82 -0.07 16.76
C LEU A 241 -3.17 1.07 17.53
N ASN A 242 -3.94 2.05 18.01
CA ASN A 242 -3.42 3.18 18.77
C ASN A 242 -2.80 2.78 20.12
N SER A 243 -3.20 1.65 20.72
CA SER A 243 -2.58 1.15 21.96
C SER A 243 -1.24 0.44 21.73
N GLU A 244 -0.94 0.04 20.49
CA GLU A 244 0.35 -0.54 20.12
C GLU A 244 1.44 0.55 20.02
N SER A 245 2.70 0.15 19.96
CA SER A 245 3.83 1.06 19.69
C SER A 245 4.07 1.29 18.19
N THR A 246 4.80 2.34 17.80
CA THR A 246 5.13 2.62 16.39
C THR A 246 6.08 1.60 15.78
N CYS A 247 7.06 1.14 16.56
CA CYS A 247 7.76 -0.12 16.32
C CYS A 247 7.17 -1.15 17.29
N LEU A 248 6.43 -2.13 16.76
CA LEU A 248 5.89 -3.24 17.54
C LEU A 248 7.03 -4.03 18.20
N GLU A 249 6.81 -4.49 19.42
CA GLU A 249 7.72 -5.41 20.10
C GLU A 249 7.03 -6.76 20.22
N VAL A 250 7.51 -7.74 19.46
CA VAL A 250 6.88 -9.06 19.40
C VAL A 250 7.83 -10.09 19.99
N THR A 251 7.37 -10.78 21.03
CA THR A 251 8.08 -11.95 21.56
C THR A 251 7.57 -13.20 20.84
N VAL A 252 8.48 -14.07 20.38
CA VAL A 252 8.17 -15.38 19.81
C VAL A 252 8.96 -16.42 20.59
N GLU A 253 8.22 -17.27 21.31
CA GLU A 253 8.78 -18.34 22.13
C GLU A 253 9.37 -19.48 21.28
N LYS A 254 10.20 -20.32 21.91
CA LYS A 254 10.88 -21.42 21.19
C LYS A 254 9.93 -22.44 20.57
N ASP A 255 8.72 -22.59 21.12
CA ASP A 255 7.69 -23.49 20.64
C ASP A 255 6.63 -22.79 19.77
N GLU A 256 6.79 -21.48 19.52
CA GLU A 256 5.93 -20.70 18.64
C GLU A 256 6.43 -20.71 17.20
N ARG A 257 5.49 -20.57 16.28
CA ARG A 257 5.74 -20.37 14.85
C ARG A 257 5.46 -18.93 14.49
N LEU A 258 6.25 -18.38 13.58
CA LEU A 258 6.08 -17.04 13.05
C LEU A 258 5.93 -17.10 11.54
N ALA A 259 4.89 -16.46 11.00
CA ALA A 259 4.75 -16.25 9.57
C ALA A 259 4.95 -14.76 9.23
N ILE A 260 5.69 -14.51 8.15
CA ILE A 260 5.90 -13.17 7.59
C ILE A 260 5.24 -13.14 6.22
N VAL A 261 4.25 -12.27 6.06
CA VAL A 261 3.46 -12.09 4.83
C VAL A 261 3.79 -10.72 4.25
N GLY A 262 4.16 -10.68 2.97
CA GLY A 262 4.46 -9.45 2.24
C GLY A 262 3.21 -8.85 1.60
N ASP A 263 3.43 -8.08 0.53
CA ASP A 263 2.39 -7.34 -0.19
C ASP A 263 1.31 -8.28 -0.74
N ILE A 264 0.04 -7.86 -0.64
CA ILE A 264 -1.11 -8.62 -1.16
C ILE A 264 -1.76 -7.85 -2.33
N HIS A 265 -1.79 -6.52 -2.26
CA HIS A 265 -2.27 -5.62 -3.31
C HIS A 265 -3.64 -6.03 -3.89
N GLY A 266 -4.63 -6.23 -3.02
CA GLY A 266 -5.99 -6.51 -3.50
C GLY A 266 -6.16 -7.85 -4.22
N SER A 267 -5.23 -8.81 -4.11
CA SER A 267 -5.35 -10.14 -4.72
C SER A 267 -6.21 -11.11 -3.90
N LEU A 268 -7.49 -11.26 -4.26
CA LEU A 268 -8.37 -12.26 -3.62
C LEU A 268 -7.86 -13.69 -3.80
N ARG A 269 -7.21 -13.99 -4.93
CA ARG A 269 -6.65 -15.32 -5.20
C ARG A 269 -5.62 -15.69 -4.15
N ASP A 270 -4.67 -14.80 -3.92
CA ASP A 270 -3.60 -15.02 -2.96
C ASP A 270 -4.11 -14.96 -1.52
N MET A 271 -5.12 -14.12 -1.25
CA MET A 271 -5.81 -14.09 0.04
C MET A 271 -6.51 -15.41 0.38
N ARG A 272 -7.15 -16.07 -0.60
CA ARG A 272 -7.75 -17.40 -0.44
C ARG A 272 -6.68 -18.49 -0.23
N ALA A 273 -5.55 -18.37 -0.94
CA ALA A 273 -4.42 -19.26 -0.72
C ALA A 273 -3.85 -19.13 0.70
N LEU A 274 -3.64 -17.90 1.17
CA LEU A 274 -3.24 -17.60 2.55
C LEU A 274 -4.24 -18.15 3.57
N GLN A 275 -5.55 -18.04 3.33
CA GLN A 275 -6.55 -18.67 4.20
C GLN A 275 -6.31 -20.18 4.32
N SER A 276 -6.22 -20.87 3.18
CA SER A 276 -6.09 -22.33 3.18
C SER A 276 -4.80 -22.81 3.84
N LYS A 277 -3.68 -22.11 3.57
CA LYS A 277 -2.33 -22.53 3.97
C LYS A 277 -1.91 -22.01 5.34
N LEU A 278 -2.44 -20.88 5.78
CA LEU A 278 -1.96 -20.18 6.97
C LEU A 278 -3.09 -19.87 7.96
N PHE A 279 -4.14 -19.15 7.56
CA PHE A 279 -5.13 -18.63 8.53
C PHE A 279 -5.99 -19.74 9.14
N SER A 280 -6.28 -20.81 8.40
CA SER A 280 -6.98 -21.99 8.91
C SER A 280 -6.29 -22.64 10.12
N GLN A 281 -4.97 -22.44 10.27
CA GLN A 281 -4.18 -22.97 11.39
C GLN A 281 -4.32 -22.13 12.67
N MET A 282 -4.88 -20.92 12.60
CA MET A 282 -4.94 -20.02 13.75
C MET A 282 -5.88 -20.49 14.85
N ALA A 283 -6.97 -21.15 14.47
CA ALA A 283 -7.97 -21.69 15.40
C ALA A 283 -7.45 -22.88 16.22
N ASP A 284 -6.38 -23.53 15.77
CA ASP A 284 -5.70 -24.59 16.50
C ASP A 284 -4.63 -23.99 17.42
N GLU A 285 -4.97 -23.78 18.70
CA GLU A 285 -4.06 -23.23 19.71
C GLU A 285 -2.77 -24.04 19.87
N SER A 286 -2.78 -25.34 19.52
CA SER A 286 -1.57 -26.17 19.55
C SER A 286 -0.52 -25.74 18.52
N LYS A 287 -0.93 -25.01 17.47
CA LYS A 287 -0.02 -24.52 16.43
C LYS A 287 0.80 -23.32 16.86
N ARG A 288 0.37 -22.62 17.93
CA ARG A 288 1.03 -21.45 18.52
C ARG A 288 1.64 -20.52 17.46
N LEU A 289 0.80 -20.08 16.52
CA LEU A 289 1.20 -19.32 15.34
C LEU A 289 0.97 -17.82 15.53
N LYS A 290 1.99 -17.02 15.21
CA LYS A 290 1.95 -15.56 15.04
C LYS A 290 2.15 -15.19 13.57
N ILE A 291 1.54 -14.10 13.12
CA ILE A 291 1.61 -13.63 11.73
C ILE A 291 1.92 -12.13 11.75
N ILE A 292 2.95 -11.71 11.01
CA ILE A 292 3.26 -10.32 10.74
C ILE A 292 2.99 -10.07 9.25
N PHE A 293 2.11 -9.12 8.96
CA PHE A 293 1.89 -8.60 7.62
C PHE A 293 2.67 -7.31 7.42
N LEU A 294 3.43 -7.23 6.34
CA LEU A 294 4.41 -6.18 6.08
C LEU A 294 3.85 -4.95 5.33
N GLY A 295 2.53 -4.75 5.30
CA GLY A 295 1.90 -3.63 4.58
C GLY A 295 1.46 -3.97 3.15
N ASP A 296 1.01 -2.96 2.42
CA ASP A 296 0.56 -3.01 1.02
C ASP A 296 -0.58 -4.02 0.80
N TYR A 297 -1.66 -3.76 1.52
CA TYR A 297 -2.89 -4.54 1.48
C TYR A 297 -3.78 -4.16 0.30
N VAL A 298 -3.78 -2.86 -0.01
CA VAL A 298 -4.69 -2.21 -0.95
C VAL A 298 -3.99 -1.81 -2.24
N ASP A 299 -4.72 -1.10 -3.11
CA ASP A 299 -4.29 -0.64 -4.42
C ASP A 299 -3.93 -1.77 -5.40
N ARG A 300 -3.83 -1.41 -6.69
CA ARG A 300 -3.53 -2.31 -7.83
C ARG A 300 -4.63 -3.34 -8.11
N GLY A 301 -4.89 -4.25 -7.19
CA GLY A 301 -5.91 -5.29 -7.30
C GLY A 301 -7.30 -4.78 -6.95
N ALA A 302 -8.30 -5.41 -7.56
CA ALA A 302 -9.70 -4.98 -7.48
C ALA A 302 -10.40 -5.24 -6.13
N ALA A 303 -9.71 -5.85 -5.16
CA ALA A 303 -10.29 -6.26 -3.88
C ALA A 303 -9.52 -5.77 -2.65
N GLY A 304 -8.74 -4.68 -2.78
CA GLY A 304 -8.05 -4.04 -1.65
C GLY A 304 -8.95 -3.83 -0.43
N HIS A 305 -10.15 -3.27 -0.64
CA HIS A 305 -11.10 -3.00 0.44
C HIS A 305 -11.58 -4.27 1.16
N ASN A 306 -11.88 -5.34 0.43
CA ASN A 306 -12.25 -6.63 1.03
C ASN A 306 -11.10 -7.19 1.89
N ILE A 307 -9.86 -7.11 1.38
CA ILE A 307 -8.68 -7.63 2.07
C ILE A 307 -8.43 -6.87 3.37
N ILE A 308 -8.32 -5.54 3.32
CA ILE A 308 -8.10 -4.77 4.56
C ILE A 308 -9.25 -4.97 5.55
N THR A 309 -10.51 -4.99 5.10
CA THR A 309 -11.66 -5.25 5.99
C THR A 309 -11.52 -6.58 6.72
N PHE A 310 -11.17 -7.65 6.01
CA PHE A 310 -10.95 -8.94 6.64
C PHE A 310 -9.73 -8.95 7.58
N LEU A 311 -8.62 -8.30 7.20
CA LEU A 311 -7.43 -8.20 8.05
C LEU A 311 -7.72 -7.45 9.36
N LEU A 312 -8.61 -6.46 9.37
CA LEU A 312 -9.08 -5.81 10.59
C LEU A 312 -9.88 -6.77 11.47
N CYS A 313 -10.80 -7.55 10.87
CA CYS A 313 -11.51 -8.61 11.62
C CYS A 313 -10.52 -9.63 12.20
N PHE A 314 -9.49 -10.00 11.44
CA PHE A 314 -8.49 -10.97 11.84
C PHE A 314 -7.62 -10.45 13.00
N LYS A 315 -7.20 -9.18 12.92
CA LYS A 315 -6.49 -8.47 13.99
C LYS A 315 -7.32 -8.36 15.27
N LEU A 316 -8.60 -8.04 15.16
CA LEU A 316 -9.50 -7.97 16.32
C LEU A 316 -9.73 -9.34 16.97
N CYS A 317 -9.77 -10.41 16.17
CA CYS A 317 -9.92 -11.79 16.67
C CYS A 317 -8.65 -12.31 17.36
N TYR A 318 -7.47 -11.91 16.87
CA TYR A 318 -6.18 -12.38 17.37
C TYR A 318 -5.19 -11.22 17.61
N PRO A 319 -5.49 -10.30 18.55
CA PRO A 319 -4.71 -9.08 18.74
C PRO A 319 -3.24 -9.34 19.11
N ASP A 320 -2.96 -10.41 19.87
CA ASP A 320 -1.61 -10.78 20.32
C ASP A 320 -0.88 -11.72 19.35
N ARG A 321 -1.52 -12.12 18.24
CA ARG A 321 -0.97 -13.09 17.28
C ARG A 321 -0.96 -12.60 15.84
N VAL A 322 -1.74 -11.59 15.49
CA VAL A 322 -1.76 -10.99 14.16
C VAL A 322 -1.29 -9.55 14.27
N PHE A 323 -0.27 -9.19 13.49
CA PHE A 323 0.35 -7.87 13.50
C PHE A 323 0.32 -7.28 12.10
N LEU A 324 -0.18 -6.05 11.99
CA LEU A 324 -0.27 -5.33 10.72
C LEU A 324 0.65 -4.12 10.83
N ILE A 325 1.64 -4.02 9.94
CA ILE A 325 2.43 -2.79 9.80
C ILE A 325 2.00 -2.03 8.53
N ARG A 326 2.39 -0.77 8.44
CA ARG A 326 2.05 0.14 7.35
C ARG A 326 2.97 -0.10 6.16
N GLY A 327 2.41 -0.17 4.96
CA GLY A 327 3.13 -0.07 3.69
C GLY A 327 3.01 1.32 3.07
N ASN A 328 3.70 1.55 1.95
CA ASN A 328 3.60 2.84 1.26
C ASN A 328 2.23 3.03 0.60
N HIS A 329 1.53 1.95 0.27
CA HIS A 329 0.16 1.99 -0.25
C HIS A 329 -0.90 2.24 0.81
N GLU A 330 -0.57 2.26 2.10
CA GLU A 330 -1.46 2.77 3.15
C GLU A 330 -1.28 4.29 3.35
N THR A 331 -1.28 5.03 2.23
CA THR A 331 -1.14 6.50 2.18
C THR A 331 -2.11 7.12 1.18
N ILE A 332 -2.54 8.35 1.47
CA ILE A 332 -3.49 9.09 0.62
C ILE A 332 -2.94 9.27 -0.80
N SER A 333 -1.66 9.63 -0.94
CA SER A 333 -1.06 9.88 -2.24
C SER A 333 -1.06 8.64 -3.14
N MET A 334 -0.80 7.46 -2.56
CA MET A 334 -0.84 6.20 -3.30
C MET A 334 -2.27 5.80 -3.62
N ASN A 335 -3.18 5.86 -2.64
CA ASN A 335 -4.57 5.44 -2.82
C ASN A 335 -5.35 6.28 -3.85
N ASN A 336 -5.08 7.58 -3.90
CA ASN A 336 -5.66 8.48 -4.90
C ASN A 336 -5.22 8.11 -6.32
N PHE A 337 -4.04 7.49 -6.43
CA PHE A 337 -3.42 7.21 -7.72
C PHE A 337 -3.67 5.77 -8.20
N PHE A 338 -3.48 4.79 -7.33
CA PHE A 338 -3.48 3.36 -7.68
C PHE A 338 -4.83 2.66 -7.49
N GLY A 339 -5.87 3.42 -7.15
CA GLY A 339 -7.27 3.03 -7.33
C GLY A 339 -8.04 2.74 -6.06
N TYR A 340 -7.41 2.68 -4.89
CA TYR A 340 -8.11 2.38 -3.64
C TYR A 340 -9.15 3.45 -3.27
N GLN A 341 -8.86 4.74 -3.48
CA GLN A 341 -9.86 5.79 -3.24
C GLN A 341 -11.13 5.54 -4.06
N SER A 342 -10.98 5.35 -5.38
CA SER A 342 -12.11 5.09 -6.27
C SER A 342 -12.84 3.81 -5.91
N GLN A 343 -12.13 2.77 -5.45
CA GLN A 343 -12.75 1.55 -4.95
C GLN A 343 -13.68 1.83 -3.77
N VAL A 344 -13.22 2.56 -2.76
CA VAL A 344 -14.02 2.89 -1.57
C VAL A 344 -15.20 3.79 -1.94
N GLU A 345 -14.98 4.79 -2.78
CA GLU A 345 -16.03 5.70 -3.21
C GLU A 345 -17.09 5.02 -4.08
N ASN A 346 -16.73 4.03 -4.90
CA ASN A 346 -17.71 3.22 -5.65
C ASN A 346 -18.51 2.28 -4.74
N LEU A 347 -17.97 1.90 -3.59
CA LEU A 347 -18.67 1.03 -2.64
C LEU A 347 -19.64 1.81 -1.75
N TYR A 348 -19.26 3.00 -1.29
CA TYR A 348 -19.99 3.76 -0.27
C TYR A 348 -20.49 5.13 -0.74
N GLY A 349 -20.13 5.56 -1.94
CA GLY A 349 -20.37 6.92 -2.41
C GLY A 349 -19.42 7.94 -1.78
N THR A 350 -19.08 8.99 -2.54
CA THR A 350 -18.15 10.06 -2.12
C THR A 350 -18.57 10.77 -0.84
N LYS A 351 -19.89 10.96 -0.64
CA LYS A 351 -20.44 11.70 0.51
C LYS A 351 -20.39 10.92 1.82
N SER A 352 -20.17 9.61 1.78
CA SER A 352 -20.06 8.78 2.99
C SER A 352 -18.87 9.16 3.87
N GLY A 353 -17.83 9.80 3.29
CA GLY A 353 -16.56 10.09 3.94
C GLY A 353 -15.70 8.86 4.23
N MET A 354 -16.10 7.66 3.77
CA MET A 354 -15.45 6.39 4.13
C MET A 354 -13.97 6.35 3.77
N PHE A 355 -13.57 6.92 2.63
CA PHE A 355 -12.15 6.96 2.24
C PHE A 355 -11.31 7.76 3.25
N GLY A 356 -11.82 8.89 3.76
CA GLY A 356 -11.16 9.65 4.81
C GLY A 356 -11.05 8.87 6.12
N ILE A 357 -12.09 8.10 6.48
CA ILE A 357 -12.08 7.24 7.67
C ILE A 357 -11.03 6.13 7.52
N MET A 358 -10.94 5.47 6.36
CA MET A 358 -9.91 4.48 6.07
C MET A 358 -8.50 5.09 6.07
N SER A 359 -8.34 6.30 5.52
CA SER A 359 -7.05 7.01 5.50
C SER A 359 -6.55 7.33 6.91
N ASN A 360 -7.46 7.70 7.82
CA ASN A 360 -7.13 7.92 9.22
C ASN A 360 -6.70 6.61 9.89
N LEU A 361 -7.41 5.50 9.65
CA LEU A 361 -7.02 4.19 10.16
C LEU A 361 -5.62 3.78 9.67
N PHE A 362 -5.31 4.01 8.40
CA PHE A 362 -3.97 3.75 7.86
C PHE A 362 -2.87 4.57 8.52
N ALA A 363 -3.17 5.80 8.95
CA ALA A 363 -2.23 6.60 9.72
C ALA A 363 -1.99 6.05 11.14
N GLU A 364 -2.87 5.20 11.65
CA GLU A 364 -2.70 4.53 12.96
C GLU A 364 -1.90 3.22 12.87
N LEU A 365 -1.56 2.72 11.67
CA LEU A 365 -0.78 1.48 11.53
C LEU A 365 0.67 1.67 12.02
N PRO A 366 1.22 0.72 12.81
CA PRO A 366 2.64 0.68 13.15
C PRO A 366 3.56 0.72 11.91
N LEU A 367 4.73 1.33 12.01
CA LEU A 367 5.67 1.45 10.87
C LEU A 367 6.63 0.25 10.76
N SER A 368 6.84 -0.46 11.86
CA SER A 368 7.80 -1.56 11.91
C SER A 368 7.51 -2.50 13.08
N CYS A 369 8.25 -3.60 13.13
CA CYS A 369 8.20 -4.59 14.19
C CYS A 369 9.60 -5.09 14.50
N LEU A 370 9.92 -5.25 15.79
CA LEU A 370 11.14 -5.88 16.29
C LEU A 370 10.76 -7.17 17.02
N VAL A 371 11.14 -8.30 16.45
CA VAL A 371 10.86 -9.62 17.01
C VAL A 371 12.07 -10.10 17.82
N ASN A 372 11.82 -10.50 19.07
CA ASN A 372 12.84 -10.98 20.02
C ASN A 372 14.08 -10.08 20.17
N GLY A 373 13.95 -8.77 19.88
CA GLY A 373 15.06 -7.82 19.93
C GLY A 373 16.11 -7.95 18.81
N GLU A 374 15.96 -8.90 17.88
CA GLU A 374 17.02 -9.25 16.91
C GLU A 374 16.54 -9.35 15.45
N ILE A 375 15.23 -9.51 15.21
CA ILE A 375 14.67 -9.61 13.86
C ILE A 375 13.85 -8.36 13.57
N PHE A 376 14.31 -7.53 12.64
CA PHE A 376 13.63 -6.30 12.26
C PHE A 376 12.70 -6.53 11.06
N CYS A 377 11.47 -6.05 11.14
CA CYS A 377 10.48 -6.16 10.08
C CYS A 377 9.95 -4.75 9.74
N THR A 378 10.00 -4.38 8.46
CA THR A 378 9.41 -3.13 7.95
C THR A 378 8.93 -3.34 6.51
N HIS A 379 8.22 -2.39 5.93
CA HIS A 379 7.75 -2.53 4.56
C HIS A 379 8.85 -2.20 3.54
N GLY A 380 9.38 -0.98 3.65
CA GLY A 380 10.49 -0.38 2.92
C GLY A 380 11.84 -1.01 3.27
N GLY A 381 12.80 -0.20 3.68
CA GLY A 381 14.16 -0.65 3.91
C GLY A 381 14.65 -0.38 5.32
N ALA A 382 15.87 -0.86 5.60
CA ALA A 382 16.55 -0.53 6.84
C ALA A 382 16.78 0.99 6.92
N PRO A 383 16.63 1.62 8.11
CA PRO A 383 16.88 3.04 8.30
C PRO A 383 18.39 3.33 8.40
N VAL A 384 19.12 3.03 7.34
CA VAL A 384 20.59 3.12 7.27
C VAL A 384 21.07 4.57 7.25
N ALA A 385 20.32 5.49 6.64
CA ALA A 385 20.65 6.91 6.57
C ALA A 385 20.33 7.59 7.90
N ALA A 386 19.14 7.34 8.45
CA ALA A 386 18.74 7.84 9.76
C ALA A 386 19.59 7.24 10.90
N ASP A 387 20.13 6.03 10.71
CA ASP A 387 20.99 5.30 11.66
C ASP A 387 20.35 5.15 13.05
N VAL A 388 19.09 4.73 13.05
CA VAL A 388 18.25 4.61 14.25
C VAL A 388 18.04 3.14 14.64
N HIS A 389 18.14 2.83 15.93
CA HIS A 389 17.77 1.53 16.47
C HIS A 389 16.24 1.37 16.41
N PRO A 390 15.67 0.20 16.05
CA PRO A 390 14.22 0.03 15.87
C PRO A 390 13.34 0.54 17.03
N LEU A 391 13.74 0.29 18.28
CA LEU A 391 12.98 0.77 19.46
C LEU A 391 12.97 2.30 19.63
N GLU A 392 13.93 3.02 19.06
CA GLU A 392 13.96 4.49 19.09
C GLU A 392 12.93 5.09 18.11
N ILE A 393 12.43 4.33 17.13
CA ILE A 393 11.36 4.76 16.21
C ILE A 393 10.11 5.15 17.00
N SER A 394 9.72 4.34 17.99
CA SER A 394 8.58 4.60 18.87
C SER A 394 8.74 5.88 19.70
N LYS A 395 9.98 6.25 20.05
CA LYS A 395 10.26 7.49 20.79
C LYS A 395 10.20 8.71 19.88
N ARG A 396 10.67 8.57 18.64
CA ARG A 396 10.65 9.65 17.64
C ARG A 396 9.23 9.96 17.16
N PHE A 397 8.40 8.94 17.05
CA PHE A 397 7.02 9.04 16.58
C PHE A 397 6.05 8.44 17.62
N PRO A 398 5.81 9.14 18.74
CA PRO A 398 4.87 8.68 19.77
C PRO A 398 3.43 8.70 19.28
N THR A 399 3.12 9.57 18.31
CA THR A 399 1.89 9.55 17.53
C THR A 399 2.26 9.20 16.09
N ARG A 400 1.51 8.28 15.47
CA ARG A 400 1.81 7.77 14.11
C ARG A 400 1.33 8.68 12.97
N GLN A 401 0.84 9.87 13.31
CA GLN A 401 0.48 10.92 12.35
C GLN A 401 1.73 11.60 11.79
N VAL A 402 2.51 10.84 11.03
CA VAL A 402 3.78 11.25 10.45
C VAL A 402 3.62 11.48 8.95
N GLU A 403 4.27 12.54 8.46
CA GLU A 403 4.31 12.86 7.04
C GLU A 403 5.35 12.00 6.31
N MET A 404 5.15 11.74 5.02
CA MET A 404 6.07 10.95 4.21
C MET A 404 7.42 11.64 3.96
N ASN A 405 7.50 12.97 4.12
CA ASN A 405 8.73 13.75 3.96
C ASN A 405 9.74 13.57 5.10
N GLU A 406 9.36 12.89 6.20
CA GLU A 406 10.29 12.51 7.24
C GLU A 406 11.23 11.41 6.72
N ASP A 407 12.54 11.69 6.69
CA ASP A 407 13.56 10.79 6.12
C ASP A 407 13.45 9.36 6.64
N LEU A 408 13.23 9.19 7.95
CA LEU A 408 13.07 7.86 8.57
C LEU A 408 11.79 7.15 8.09
N VAL A 409 10.68 7.86 7.92
CA VAL A 409 9.43 7.26 7.42
C VAL A 409 9.58 6.88 5.94
N SER A 410 10.23 7.75 5.16
CA SER A 410 10.63 7.45 3.79
C SER A 410 11.51 6.20 3.72
N GLU A 411 12.49 6.05 4.60
CA GLU A 411 13.33 4.84 4.63
C GLU A 411 12.52 3.58 4.91
N LEU A 412 11.72 3.60 5.97
CA LEU A 412 10.91 2.47 6.43
C LEU A 412 9.81 2.05 5.45
N LEU A 413 9.38 2.92 4.53
CA LEU A 413 8.28 2.61 3.60
C LEU A 413 8.71 2.53 2.14
N TRP A 414 9.84 3.11 1.73
CA TRP A 414 10.19 3.26 0.31
C TRP A 414 11.60 2.81 -0.08
N SER A 415 12.50 2.57 0.88
CA SER A 415 13.87 2.18 0.53
C SER A 415 13.98 0.72 0.09
N ASP A 416 14.98 0.42 -0.73
CA ASP A 416 15.19 -0.91 -1.31
C ASP A 416 16.65 -1.37 -1.16
N PRO A 417 16.89 -2.67 -0.96
CA PRO A 417 18.23 -3.23 -1.02
C PRO A 417 18.77 -3.24 -2.46
N SER A 418 19.99 -2.74 -2.66
CA SER A 418 20.70 -2.90 -3.92
C SER A 418 21.41 -4.25 -3.97
N GLN A 419 21.18 -5.00 -5.06
CA GLN A 419 21.87 -6.27 -5.29
C GLN A 419 23.32 -6.07 -5.81
N GLU A 420 23.68 -4.83 -6.15
CA GLU A 420 25.00 -4.42 -6.60
C GLU A 420 25.65 -3.51 -5.56
N GLU A 421 26.98 -3.46 -5.52
CA GLU A 421 27.72 -2.55 -4.65
C GLU A 421 27.59 -1.10 -5.12
N ILE A 422 27.42 -0.19 -4.17
CA ILE A 422 27.32 1.24 -4.45
C ILE A 422 28.67 1.87 -4.13
N ASN A 423 29.52 1.93 -5.17
CA ASN A 423 30.87 2.47 -5.09
C ASN A 423 30.95 4.00 -5.21
N GLU A 424 29.95 4.61 -5.85
CA GLU A 424 29.86 6.05 -6.02
C GLU A 424 28.87 6.62 -5.00
N VAL A 425 29.29 7.65 -4.26
CA VAL A 425 28.41 8.44 -3.40
C VAL A 425 27.92 9.63 -4.22
N PRO A 426 26.76 9.56 -4.89
CA PRO A 426 26.17 10.74 -5.49
C PRO A 426 25.94 11.80 -4.40
N CYS A 427 26.15 13.06 -4.76
CA CYS A 427 26.08 14.19 -3.84
C CYS A 427 24.80 14.16 -2.98
N GLY A 428 24.94 13.96 -1.67
CA GLY A 428 23.85 14.03 -0.69
C GLY A 428 23.34 12.68 -0.15
N ALA A 429 23.73 11.53 -0.70
CA ALA A 429 23.38 10.22 -0.13
C ALA A 429 24.40 9.77 0.93
N PRO A 430 23.98 8.95 1.93
CA PRO A 430 24.92 8.27 2.82
C PRO A 430 25.90 7.39 2.04
N LEU A 431 27.05 7.07 2.65
CA LEU A 431 28.00 6.10 2.09
C LEU A 431 27.27 4.77 1.85
N HIS A 432 27.58 4.10 0.73
CA HIS A 432 26.94 2.83 0.33
C HIS A 432 25.43 2.94 0.04
N CYS A 433 24.94 4.17 -0.19
CA CYS A 433 23.57 4.44 -0.58
C CYS A 433 23.52 5.34 -1.83
N ARG A 434 22.42 5.26 -2.57
CA ARG A 434 22.07 6.20 -3.65
C ARG A 434 20.57 6.52 -3.61
N PRO A 435 20.11 7.61 -4.23
CA PRO A 435 18.68 7.90 -4.34
C PRO A 435 17.92 6.73 -4.96
N SER A 436 16.75 6.41 -4.41
CA SER A 436 15.91 5.33 -4.93
C SER A 436 15.36 5.62 -6.34
N HIS A 437 15.17 4.59 -7.14
CA HIS A 437 14.46 4.68 -8.43
C HIS A 437 12.95 5.00 -8.23
N ARG A 438 12.46 4.95 -7.00
CA ARG A 438 11.12 5.39 -6.60
C ARG A 438 11.06 6.90 -6.37
N GLY A 439 12.18 7.61 -6.46
CA GLY A 439 12.24 9.05 -6.23
C GLY A 439 12.02 9.48 -4.78
N VAL A 440 11.86 8.53 -3.86
CA VAL A 440 11.76 8.71 -2.41
C VAL A 440 12.48 7.54 -1.73
N GLY A 441 13.17 7.82 -0.62
CA GLY A 441 14.03 6.85 0.06
C GLY A 441 15.35 6.57 -0.69
N PHE A 442 16.05 5.52 -0.26
CA PHE A 442 17.38 5.14 -0.75
C PHE A 442 17.41 3.72 -1.29
N LEU A 443 18.31 3.50 -2.26
CA LEU A 443 18.89 2.20 -2.50
C LEU A 443 20.12 2.06 -1.61
N TYR A 444 20.22 0.99 -0.82
CA TYR A 444 21.36 0.73 0.06
C TYR A 444 21.98 -0.63 -0.24
N ASP A 445 23.31 -0.71 -0.29
CA ASP A 445 24.00 -1.97 -0.55
C ASP A 445 24.21 -2.80 0.73
N HIS A 446 24.83 -3.96 0.56
CA HIS A 446 25.10 -4.92 1.63
C HIS A 446 26.01 -4.35 2.74
N VAL A 447 26.91 -3.41 2.43
CA VAL A 447 27.82 -2.79 3.39
C VAL A 447 27.07 -1.81 4.28
N ALA A 448 26.21 -0.97 3.70
CA ALA A 448 25.33 -0.07 4.46
C ALA A 448 24.46 -0.87 5.44
N PHE A 449 23.76 -1.89 4.93
CA PHE A 449 22.91 -2.74 5.76
C PHE A 449 23.70 -3.45 6.87
N LYS A 450 24.80 -4.12 6.54
CA LYS A 450 25.60 -4.87 7.53
C LYS A 450 26.17 -3.95 8.61
N THR A 451 26.57 -2.73 8.25
CA THR A 451 27.09 -1.75 9.21
C THR A 451 26.01 -1.34 10.20
N TRP A 452 24.82 -0.98 9.71
CA TRP A 452 23.67 -0.65 10.54
C TRP A 452 23.23 -1.84 11.40
N ALA A 453 23.07 -3.01 10.80
CA ALA A 453 22.60 -4.23 11.47
C ALA A 453 23.55 -4.66 12.60
N LYS A 454 24.87 -4.61 12.37
CA LYS A 454 25.87 -4.91 13.41
C LYS A 454 25.83 -3.90 14.55
N LYS A 455 25.71 -2.61 14.23
CA LYS A 455 25.66 -1.53 15.23
C LYS A 455 24.44 -1.66 16.14
N HIS A 456 23.30 -2.04 15.58
CA HIS A 456 22.01 -2.12 16.29
C HIS A 456 21.62 -3.55 16.71
N ASN A 457 22.56 -4.50 16.65
CA ASN A 457 22.37 -5.90 17.03
C ASN A 457 21.19 -6.61 16.32
N ILE A 458 20.97 -6.29 15.04
CA ILE A 458 19.93 -6.89 14.21
C ILE A 458 20.50 -8.09 13.47
N ARG A 459 20.09 -9.31 13.84
CA ARG A 459 20.54 -10.57 13.23
C ARG A 459 19.86 -10.83 11.89
N LYS A 460 18.63 -10.36 11.71
CA LYS A 460 17.84 -10.63 10.50
C LYS A 460 16.88 -9.50 10.22
N MET A 461 16.61 -9.25 8.94
CA MET A 461 15.59 -8.32 8.49
C MET A 461 14.64 -8.97 7.48
N PHE A 462 13.35 -8.66 7.61
CA PHE A 462 12.32 -8.95 6.61
C PHE A 462 11.68 -7.68 6.10
N ARG A 463 11.49 -7.61 4.79
CA ARG A 463 10.85 -6.47 4.14
C ARG A 463 9.95 -6.82 2.95
N ALA A 464 9.09 -5.86 2.64
CA ALA A 464 8.03 -5.77 1.62
C ALA A 464 8.40 -5.41 0.17
N HIS A 465 7.44 -4.77 -0.51
CA HIS A 465 7.57 -3.63 -1.45
C HIS A 465 8.19 -3.86 -2.84
N GLU A 466 9.04 -4.87 -2.97
CA GLU A 466 9.59 -5.30 -4.25
C GLU A 466 8.90 -6.57 -4.70
N ALA A 467 8.29 -6.50 -5.88
CA ALA A 467 7.74 -7.67 -6.51
C ALA A 467 8.89 -8.57 -7.03
N ILE A 468 8.99 -9.79 -6.51
CA ILE A 468 10.08 -10.73 -6.80
C ILE A 468 9.59 -11.84 -7.75
N GLN A 469 10.46 -12.26 -8.67
CA GLN A 469 10.29 -13.45 -9.50
C GLN A 469 11.50 -14.40 -9.40
N PRO A 470 11.33 -15.72 -9.63
CA PRO A 470 10.05 -16.40 -9.86
C PRO A 470 9.27 -16.68 -8.57
N ILE A 471 9.95 -16.74 -7.41
CA ILE A 471 9.37 -17.02 -6.10
C ILE A 471 9.32 -15.73 -5.29
N GLY A 472 8.21 -15.47 -4.59
CA GLY A 472 7.98 -14.29 -3.76
C GLY A 472 8.81 -14.22 -2.47
N VAL A 473 9.96 -14.87 -2.39
CA VAL A 473 10.93 -14.71 -1.29
C VAL A 473 12.32 -14.68 -1.89
N ARG A 474 13.10 -13.65 -1.56
CA ARG A 474 14.50 -13.50 -1.96
C ARG A 474 15.35 -13.22 -0.73
N ARG A 475 16.51 -13.88 -0.63
CA ARG A 475 17.59 -13.44 0.25
C ARG A 475 18.40 -12.40 -0.51
N ASP A 476 18.43 -11.17 -0.01
CA ASP A 476 19.08 -10.06 -0.71
C ASP A 476 20.60 -10.13 -0.60
N PHE A 477 21.27 -9.37 -1.47
CA PHE A 477 22.73 -9.22 -1.55
C PHE A 477 23.49 -10.43 -2.12
N GLY A 478 22.81 -11.49 -2.54
CA GLY A 478 23.43 -12.62 -3.26
C GLY A 478 24.62 -13.22 -2.51
N GLU A 479 25.79 -13.26 -3.16
CA GLU A 479 27.05 -13.76 -2.57
C GLU A 479 27.58 -12.88 -1.42
N ASN A 480 27.19 -11.60 -1.41
CA ASN A 480 27.57 -10.63 -0.37
C ASN A 480 26.64 -10.69 0.87
N ALA A 481 25.64 -11.57 0.87
CA ALA A 481 24.75 -11.77 2.00
C ALA A 481 25.52 -12.22 3.26
N SER A 482 25.36 -11.49 4.36
CA SER A 482 26.01 -11.82 5.63
C SER A 482 25.38 -13.07 6.25
N SER A 483 26.20 -13.98 6.77
CA SER A 483 25.72 -15.13 7.57
C SER A 483 25.18 -14.73 8.94
N ASP A 484 25.60 -13.57 9.44
CA ASP A 484 25.27 -13.09 10.79
C ASP A 484 24.17 -12.01 10.78
N HIS A 485 23.89 -11.44 9.61
CA HIS A 485 22.96 -10.34 9.38
C HIS A 485 22.20 -10.58 8.08
N ASP A 486 21.17 -11.44 8.13
CA ASP A 486 20.40 -11.78 6.93
C ASP A 486 19.41 -10.67 6.54
N HIS A 487 19.15 -10.51 5.25
CA HIS A 487 18.12 -9.62 4.72
C HIS A 487 17.25 -10.37 3.70
N TYR A 488 15.93 -10.24 3.85
CA TYR A 488 14.96 -10.91 2.99
C TYR A 488 13.86 -9.97 2.52
N THR A 489 13.57 -10.02 1.23
CA THR A 489 12.36 -9.46 0.63
C THR A 489 11.31 -10.56 0.50
N VAL A 490 10.08 -10.29 0.93
CA VAL A 490 8.91 -11.20 0.92
C VAL A 490 7.77 -10.55 0.15
N PHE A 491 7.17 -11.25 -0.80
CA PHE A 491 6.11 -10.73 -1.66
C PHE A 491 4.99 -11.76 -1.82
N SER A 492 3.78 -11.43 -1.37
CA SER A 492 2.68 -12.39 -1.21
C SER A 492 1.57 -12.23 -2.26
N SER A 493 1.87 -11.55 -3.38
CA SER A 493 0.96 -11.36 -4.52
C SER A 493 1.50 -12.07 -5.76
N SER A 494 0.72 -12.98 -6.33
CA SER A 494 1.12 -13.75 -7.52
C SER A 494 0.64 -13.08 -8.80
N GLN A 495 1.36 -13.30 -9.90
CA GLN A 495 1.04 -12.73 -11.21
C GLN A 495 0.90 -11.19 -11.19
N TYR A 496 1.70 -10.55 -10.33
CA TYR A 496 1.54 -9.14 -10.00
C TYR A 496 1.81 -8.25 -11.22
N MET A 497 0.81 -7.50 -11.65
CA MET A 497 0.88 -6.60 -12.82
C MET A 497 1.40 -7.28 -14.10
N GLY A 498 1.03 -8.56 -14.29
CA GLY A 498 1.42 -9.40 -15.42
C GLY A 498 2.81 -10.03 -15.31
N MET A 499 3.53 -9.81 -14.21
CA MET A 499 4.80 -10.47 -13.95
C MET A 499 4.57 -11.98 -13.69
N PRO A 500 5.42 -12.90 -14.20
CA PRO A 500 5.24 -14.34 -14.01
C PRO A 500 5.74 -14.82 -12.64
N ASN A 501 5.36 -14.16 -11.55
CA ASN A 501 5.80 -14.50 -10.20
C ASN A 501 4.78 -15.33 -9.41
N VAL A 502 5.29 -16.09 -8.43
CA VAL A 502 4.52 -16.83 -7.45
C VAL A 502 4.58 -16.12 -6.10
N GLY A 503 3.45 -15.63 -5.62
CA GLY A 503 3.32 -15.05 -4.28
C GLY A 503 3.71 -16.08 -3.22
N SER A 504 4.42 -15.64 -2.19
CA SER A 504 4.94 -16.51 -1.13
C SER A 504 4.91 -15.81 0.22
N PHE A 505 4.99 -16.59 1.30
CA PHE A 505 5.23 -16.08 2.65
C PHE A 505 6.36 -16.87 3.31
N VAL A 506 6.99 -16.30 4.34
CA VAL A 506 8.01 -17.00 5.12
C VAL A 506 7.37 -17.61 6.34
N LEU A 507 7.68 -18.87 6.64
CA LEU A 507 7.28 -19.54 7.86
C LEU A 507 8.52 -19.96 8.64
N PHE A 508 8.51 -19.66 9.93
CA PHE A 508 9.46 -20.15 10.89
C PHE A 508 8.90 -21.35 11.66
N THR A 509 9.76 -22.35 11.86
CA THR A 509 9.47 -23.54 12.67
C THR A 509 10.07 -23.41 14.08
N PRO A 510 9.61 -24.21 15.06
CA PRO A 510 10.03 -24.08 16.46
C PRO A 510 11.56 -24.05 16.63
N GLY A 511 12.08 -23.04 17.34
CA GLY A 511 13.51 -22.83 17.58
C GLY A 511 14.20 -21.80 16.68
N LEU A 512 13.46 -21.13 15.77
CA LEU A 512 13.81 -19.91 15.01
C LEU A 512 15.19 -19.85 14.32
N LYS A 513 15.82 -21.00 14.03
CA LYS A 513 17.02 -21.06 13.17
C LYS A 513 16.68 -21.25 11.70
N GLU A 514 15.65 -22.04 11.40
CA GLU A 514 15.27 -22.38 10.03
C GLU A 514 13.98 -21.66 9.63
N GLN A 515 13.95 -21.24 8.36
CA GLN A 515 12.80 -20.59 7.75
C GLN A 515 12.51 -21.28 6.42
N GLU A 516 11.23 -21.38 6.08
CA GLU A 516 10.75 -21.96 4.82
C GLU A 516 9.99 -20.91 4.03
N ALA A 517 10.27 -20.82 2.73
CA ALA A 517 9.45 -20.04 1.81
C ALA A 517 8.28 -20.91 1.34
N ILE A 518 7.05 -20.53 1.68
CA ILE A 518 5.83 -21.25 1.30
C ILE A 518 5.15 -20.52 0.14
N MET A 519 5.11 -21.18 -1.01
CA MET A 519 4.45 -20.70 -2.22
C MET A 519 2.91 -20.79 -2.11
N LEU A 520 2.22 -19.76 -2.59
CA LEU A 520 0.76 -19.68 -2.55
C LEU A 520 0.08 -20.48 -3.66
N SER A 521 0.72 -20.64 -4.81
CA SER A 521 0.23 -21.44 -5.95
C SER A 521 1.10 -22.64 -6.25
#